data_AF-A0A2W5GCW3-F1
#
_entry.id   AF-A0A2W5GCW3-F1
#
_cell.length_a   1.000
_cell.length_b   1.000
_cell.length_c   1.000
_cell.angle_alpha   90.00
_cell.angle_beta   90.00
_cell.angle_gamma   90.00
#
_symmetry.space_group_name_H-M   'P 1'
#
loop_
_entity.id
_entity.type
_entity.pdbx_description
1 polymer ?
#
loop_
_entity_poly.entity_id
_entity_poly.type
_entity_poly.pdbx_seq_one_letter_code
_entity_poly.pdbx_strand_id
1 'polypeptide(L)'
;MQQDKYLKNLLEQLNNGKTINRYFVTRKLSESIELARIWSIKENEQPTDIYLIKDKENYIGAVLELETELYAYTSTSHRRKGHMKTALKETVLPHLLQRTPILRTTISRSSLSDKMYTASRHLALATGFEILKEENGQSRLLLDGTKLQKRVFVQGENIPLSTEEKENMKNLIYKSIFYISVVQCMTEYREGRSAISEDLLELSNRMDTLSRKIC
;
A
#
# COMPACT_ATOMS: atom_id res chain seq x y z
N MET A 1 -0.58 -4.53 -17.56
CA MET A 1 0.74 -5.17 -17.75
C MET A 1 1.84 -4.54 -16.86
N GLN A 2 1.83 -3.21 -16.67
CA GLN A 2 2.82 -2.54 -15.80
C GLN A 2 2.60 -2.84 -14.31
N GLN A 3 1.35 -2.84 -13.84
CA GLN A 3 0.96 -3.11 -12.45
C GLN A 3 1.22 -4.57 -12.05
N ASP A 4 0.84 -5.54 -12.89
CA ASP A 4 1.13 -6.96 -12.65
C ASP A 4 2.64 -7.24 -12.53
N LYS A 5 3.46 -6.61 -13.40
CA LYS A 5 4.91 -6.74 -13.34
C LYS A 5 5.47 -6.11 -12.07
N TYR A 6 4.95 -4.96 -11.67
CA TYR A 6 5.29 -4.29 -10.43
C TYR A 6 4.96 -5.18 -9.22
N LEU A 7 3.71 -5.65 -9.10
CA LEU A 7 3.27 -6.51 -8.00
C LEU A 7 4.06 -7.82 -7.95
N LYS A 8 4.30 -8.45 -9.10
CA LYS A 8 5.14 -9.65 -9.17
C LYS A 8 6.54 -9.41 -8.60
N ASN A 9 7.22 -8.35 -9.07
CA ASN A 9 8.58 -8.02 -8.61
C ASN A 9 8.59 -7.69 -7.11
N LEU A 10 7.59 -6.96 -6.62
CA LEU A 10 7.43 -6.66 -5.20
C LEU A 10 7.35 -7.95 -4.36
N LEU A 11 6.49 -8.89 -4.74
CA LEU A 11 6.35 -10.17 -4.03
C LEU A 11 7.65 -10.99 -4.06
N GLU A 12 8.34 -11.03 -5.19
CA GLU A 12 9.63 -11.70 -5.32
C GLU A 12 10.70 -11.07 -4.43
N GLN A 13 10.72 -9.74 -4.29
CA GLN A 13 11.67 -9.05 -3.41
C GLN A 13 11.39 -9.34 -1.94
N LEU A 14 10.11 -9.24 -1.53
CA LEU A 14 9.66 -9.52 -0.17
C LEU A 14 9.99 -10.96 0.25
N ASN A 15 9.68 -11.95 -0.60
CA ASN A 15 9.92 -13.36 -0.28
C ASN A 15 11.41 -13.73 -0.23
N ASN A 16 12.27 -12.99 -0.92
CA ASN A 16 13.72 -13.27 -0.93
C ASN A 16 14.48 -12.51 0.16
N GLY A 17 13.80 -11.82 1.07
CA GLY A 17 14.44 -11.00 2.10
C GLY A 17 15.37 -9.92 1.54
N LYS A 18 15.20 -9.55 0.27
CA LYS A 18 16.03 -8.51 -0.35
C LYS A 18 15.65 -7.18 0.26
N THR A 19 16.67 -6.39 0.62
CA THR A 19 16.48 -4.99 1.00
C THR A 19 15.79 -4.26 -0.14
N ILE A 20 14.49 -4.05 0.04
CA ILE A 20 13.75 -3.14 -0.81
C ILE A 20 14.33 -1.76 -0.46
N ASN A 21 14.76 -0.97 -1.45
CA ASN A 21 15.16 0.43 -1.24
C ASN A 21 13.93 1.31 -0.90
N ARG A 22 13.05 0.80 -0.04
CA ARG A 22 11.75 1.32 0.31
C ARG A 22 11.54 1.07 1.80
N TYR A 23 11.03 2.07 2.50
CA TYR A 23 10.49 1.82 3.82
C TYR A 23 9.17 1.06 3.66
N PHE A 24 8.97 0.10 4.55
CA PHE A 24 7.83 -0.81 4.53
C PHE A 24 7.37 -1.01 5.96
N VAL A 25 6.08 -0.78 6.21
CA VAL A 25 5.43 -1.11 7.48
C VAL A 25 4.21 -1.95 7.15
N THR A 26 4.03 -3.06 7.86
CA THR A 26 2.83 -3.88 7.76
C THR A 26 1.94 -3.78 8.97
N ARG A 27 0.66 -4.00 8.70
CA ARG A 27 -0.36 -4.23 9.71
C ARG A 27 -1.12 -5.50 9.34
N LYS A 28 -1.14 -6.47 10.24
CA LYS A 28 -1.91 -7.71 10.03
C LYS A 28 -3.41 -7.41 10.05
N LEU A 29 -4.13 -7.83 9.02
CA LEU A 29 -5.59 -7.72 8.92
C LEU A 29 -6.28 -9.05 9.19
N SER A 30 -5.65 -10.16 8.81
CA SER A 30 -6.05 -11.53 9.14
C SER A 30 -4.82 -12.45 9.11
N GLU A 31 -4.95 -13.74 9.41
CA GLU A 31 -3.82 -14.69 9.36
C GLU A 31 -3.10 -14.73 8.01
N SER A 32 -3.85 -14.54 6.92
CA SER A 32 -3.34 -14.61 5.55
C SER A 32 -3.22 -13.24 4.87
N ILE A 33 -3.51 -12.14 5.55
CA ILE A 33 -3.55 -10.80 4.93
C ILE A 33 -2.83 -9.77 5.79
N GLU A 34 -1.89 -9.08 5.18
CA GLU A 34 -1.20 -7.92 5.75
C GLU A 34 -1.45 -6.70 4.88
N LEU A 35 -1.78 -5.55 5.49
CA LEU A 35 -1.79 -4.26 4.82
C LEU A 35 -0.40 -3.65 4.96
N ALA A 36 0.28 -3.48 3.84
CA ALA A 36 1.57 -2.83 3.76
C ALA A 36 1.41 -1.37 3.32
N ARG A 37 2.17 -0.48 3.95
CA ARG A 37 2.43 0.88 3.43
C ARG A 37 3.88 0.96 2.98
N ILE A 38 4.07 1.39 1.72
CA ILE A 38 5.37 1.37 1.05
C ILE A 38 5.74 2.78 0.59
N TRP A 39 6.95 3.24 0.92
CA TRP A 39 7.51 4.52 0.49
C TRP A 39 8.66 4.33 -0.50
N SER A 40 8.63 5.02 -1.64
CA SER A 40 9.79 5.11 -2.54
C SER A 40 10.59 6.38 -2.25
N ILE A 41 11.66 6.25 -1.46
CA ILE A 41 12.49 7.39 -1.03
C ILE A 41 13.17 8.05 -2.24
N LYS A 42 13.63 7.25 -3.21
CA LYS A 42 14.37 7.73 -4.38
C LYS A 42 13.50 8.55 -5.33
N GLU A 43 12.22 8.19 -5.42
CA GLU A 43 11.29 8.78 -6.38
C GLU A 43 10.46 9.91 -5.73
N ASN A 44 10.61 10.14 -4.41
CA ASN A 44 9.83 11.10 -3.62
C ASN A 44 8.31 10.93 -3.82
N GLU A 45 7.88 9.68 -3.99
CA GLU A 45 6.48 9.33 -4.25
C GLU A 45 5.69 9.24 -2.95
N GLN A 46 4.39 9.57 -3.04
CA GLN A 46 3.46 9.35 -1.94
C GLN A 46 3.41 7.86 -1.59
N PRO A 47 3.28 7.52 -0.30
CA PRO A 47 3.19 6.13 0.10
C PRO A 47 1.97 5.47 -0.50
N THR A 48 2.14 4.21 -0.90
CA THR A 48 1.06 3.40 -1.46
C THR A 48 0.70 2.29 -0.49
N ASP A 49 -0.61 2.09 -0.29
CA ASP A 49 -1.17 0.99 0.48
C ASP A 49 -1.33 -0.24 -0.44
N ILE A 50 -0.78 -1.39 -0.02
CA ILE A 50 -0.89 -2.66 -0.74
C ILE A 50 -1.33 -3.75 0.24
N TYR A 51 -2.37 -4.49 -0.11
CA TYR A 51 -2.75 -5.70 0.61
C TYR A 51 -1.90 -6.85 0.12
N LEU A 52 -1.13 -7.45 1.01
CA LEU A 52 -0.31 -8.62 0.76
C LEU A 52 -1.06 -9.87 1.21
N ILE A 53 -1.08 -10.88 0.34
CA ILE A 53 -1.74 -12.16 0.58
C ILE A 53 -0.67 -13.21 0.85
N LYS A 54 -0.75 -13.85 2.01
CA LYS A 54 0.18 -14.88 2.46
C LYS A 54 -0.41 -16.27 2.36
N ASP A 55 0.47 -17.22 2.07
CA ASP A 55 0.28 -18.64 2.35
C ASP A 55 1.47 -19.10 3.19
N LYS A 56 1.21 -19.34 4.48
CA LYS A 56 2.23 -19.49 5.52
C LYS A 56 3.16 -18.26 5.54
N GLU A 57 4.46 -18.45 5.39
CA GLU A 57 5.45 -17.37 5.40
C GLU A 57 5.64 -16.67 4.05
N ASN A 58 5.04 -17.19 2.97
CA ASN A 58 5.28 -16.65 1.62
C ASN A 58 4.16 -15.71 1.19
N TYR A 59 4.53 -14.57 0.61
CA TYR A 59 3.60 -13.71 -0.09
C TYR A 59 3.29 -14.27 -1.48
N ILE A 60 2.04 -14.66 -1.69
CA ILE A 60 1.56 -15.36 -2.89
C ILE A 60 0.70 -14.49 -3.81
N GLY A 61 0.23 -13.34 -3.31
CA GLY A 61 -0.59 -12.40 -4.06
C GLY A 61 -0.59 -11.01 -3.45
N ALA A 62 -1.11 -10.04 -4.19
CA ALA A 62 -1.26 -8.67 -3.73
C ALA A 62 -2.47 -8.00 -4.37
N VAL A 63 -3.06 -7.04 -3.65
CA VAL A 63 -4.10 -6.14 -4.15
C VAL A 63 -3.65 -4.70 -3.91
N LEU A 64 -3.70 -3.89 -4.96
CA LEU A 64 -3.31 -2.50 -4.97
C LEU A 64 -4.52 -1.65 -5.39
N GLU A 65 -4.81 -0.60 -4.62
CA GLU A 65 -5.79 0.43 -4.95
C GLU A 65 -5.04 1.67 -5.47
N LEU A 66 -5.29 2.06 -6.71
CA LEU A 66 -4.79 3.32 -7.29
C LEU A 66 -6.00 4.10 -7.81
N GLU A 67 -6.19 5.33 -7.33
CA GLU A 67 -7.24 6.24 -7.84
C GLU A 67 -8.62 5.59 -7.95
N THR A 68 -9.02 4.79 -6.94
CA THR A 68 -10.27 3.98 -6.88
C THR A 68 -10.35 2.76 -7.80
N GLU A 69 -9.31 2.51 -8.61
CA GLU A 69 -9.15 1.27 -9.37
C GLU A 69 -8.40 0.20 -8.58
N LEU A 70 -8.92 -1.02 -8.60
CA LEU A 70 -8.29 -2.17 -7.97
C LEU A 70 -7.53 -3.04 -8.98
N TYR A 71 -6.29 -3.31 -8.62
CA TYR A 71 -5.37 -4.19 -9.32
C TYR A 71 -5.02 -5.38 -8.42
N ALA A 72 -5.26 -6.59 -8.91
CA ALA A 72 -5.03 -7.81 -8.15
C ALA A 72 -4.09 -8.76 -8.90
N TYR A 73 -3.07 -9.25 -8.19
CA TYR A 73 -2.09 -10.19 -8.73
C TYR A 73 -1.97 -11.43 -7.84
N THR A 74 -1.83 -12.60 -8.46
CA THR A 74 -1.49 -13.85 -7.78
C THR A 74 -0.39 -14.57 -8.54
N SER A 75 0.62 -15.02 -7.80
CA SER A 75 1.72 -15.84 -8.29
C SER A 75 1.18 -17.07 -9.04
N THR A 76 1.84 -17.45 -10.13
CA THR A 76 1.33 -18.47 -11.05
C THR A 76 1.08 -19.82 -10.39
N SER A 77 1.93 -20.23 -9.46
CA SER A 77 1.83 -21.47 -8.68
C SER A 77 0.67 -21.52 -7.67
N HIS A 78 0.06 -20.37 -7.36
CA HIS A 78 -1.05 -20.25 -6.41
C HIS A 78 -2.38 -19.83 -7.06
N ARG A 79 -2.42 -19.71 -8.40
CA ARG A 79 -3.65 -19.40 -9.13
C ARG A 79 -4.65 -20.55 -9.04
N ARG A 80 -5.94 -20.22 -9.14
CA ARG A 80 -7.08 -21.16 -9.13
C ARG A 80 -7.27 -21.96 -7.84
N LYS A 81 -6.52 -21.64 -6.77
CA LYS A 81 -6.68 -22.24 -5.43
C LYS A 81 -7.65 -21.47 -4.51
N GLY A 82 -8.30 -20.42 -5.02
CA GLY A 82 -9.26 -19.62 -4.26
C GLY A 82 -8.67 -18.52 -3.37
N HIS A 83 -7.36 -18.51 -3.07
CA HIS A 83 -6.73 -17.54 -2.16
C HIS A 83 -7.13 -16.08 -2.42
N MET A 84 -7.02 -15.61 -3.66
CA MET A 84 -7.39 -14.22 -4.01
C MET A 84 -8.88 -13.94 -3.82
N LYS A 85 -9.76 -14.89 -4.16
CA LYS A 85 -11.21 -14.75 -3.99
C LYS A 85 -11.57 -14.65 -2.50
N THR A 86 -10.99 -15.52 -1.68
CA THR A 86 -11.17 -15.53 -0.22
C THR A 86 -10.65 -14.24 0.39
N ALA A 87 -9.40 -13.85 0.06
CA ALA A 87 -8.78 -12.59 0.49
C ALA A 87 -9.66 -11.37 0.19
N LEU A 88 -10.15 -11.25 -1.05
CA LEU A 88 -11.02 -10.15 -1.47
C LEU A 88 -12.32 -10.13 -0.69
N LYS A 89 -13.01 -11.27 -0.56
CA LYS A 89 -14.33 -11.33 0.10
C LYS A 89 -14.28 -11.09 1.60
N GLU A 90 -13.31 -11.70 2.27
CA GLU A 90 -13.34 -11.82 3.72
C GLU A 90 -12.60 -10.68 4.41
N THR A 91 -11.55 -10.14 3.79
CA THR A 91 -10.67 -9.16 4.43
C THR A 91 -10.50 -7.89 3.61
N VAL A 92 -10.03 -7.99 2.36
CA VAL A 92 -9.56 -6.83 1.58
C VAL A 92 -10.70 -5.89 1.21
N LEU A 93 -11.77 -6.38 0.57
CA LEU A 93 -12.91 -5.53 0.19
C LEU A 93 -13.67 -5.02 1.43
N PRO A 94 -13.97 -5.83 2.47
CA PRO A 94 -14.56 -5.31 3.69
C PRO A 94 -13.72 -4.23 4.37
N HIS A 95 -12.38 -4.34 4.35
CA HIS A 95 -11.50 -3.29 4.85
C HIS A 95 -11.55 -2.02 3.97
N LEU A 96 -11.41 -2.16 2.65
CA LEU A 96 -11.47 -1.04 1.70
C LEU A 96 -12.79 -0.27 1.76
N LEU A 97 -13.91 -0.98 1.84
CA LEU A 97 -15.25 -0.39 1.83
C LEU A 97 -15.58 0.42 3.09
N GLN A 98 -14.77 0.31 4.16
CA GLN A 98 -14.90 1.17 5.34
C GLN A 98 -14.48 2.62 5.04
N ARG A 99 -13.51 2.83 4.14
CA ARG A 99 -13.02 4.16 3.74
C ARG A 99 -13.56 4.61 2.39
N THR A 100 -13.73 3.68 1.46
CA THR A 100 -14.14 3.94 0.08
C THR A 100 -15.43 3.15 -0.20
N PRO A 101 -16.63 3.72 0.02
CA PRO A 101 -17.87 2.95 -0.05
C PRO A 101 -18.22 2.45 -1.45
N ILE A 102 -17.59 3.02 -2.49
CA ILE A 102 -17.81 2.66 -3.89
C ILE A 102 -16.46 2.41 -4.55
N LEU A 103 -16.25 1.18 -5.04
CA LEU A 103 -15.02 0.77 -5.71
C LEU A 103 -15.28 0.49 -7.19
N ARG A 104 -14.27 0.75 -8.03
CA ARG A 104 -14.35 0.52 -9.48
C ARG A 104 -13.19 -0.35 -9.93
N THR A 105 -13.40 -1.07 -11.02
CA THR A 105 -12.31 -1.74 -11.71
C THR A 105 -12.63 -1.86 -13.19
N THR A 106 -11.60 -1.71 -14.01
CA THR A 106 -11.68 -1.84 -15.46
C THR A 106 -10.86 -3.05 -15.89
N ILE A 107 -11.50 -4.01 -16.53
CA ILE A 107 -10.84 -5.20 -17.08
C ILE A 107 -10.83 -5.06 -18.59
N SER A 108 -9.66 -4.81 -19.18
CA SER A 108 -9.50 -4.67 -20.63
C SER A 108 -8.91 -5.93 -21.26
N ARG A 109 -9.61 -6.51 -22.23
CA ARG A 109 -9.15 -7.66 -23.02
C ARG A 109 -7.89 -7.35 -23.83
N SER A 110 -7.68 -6.11 -24.27
CA SER A 110 -6.46 -5.73 -25.00
C SER A 110 -5.20 -5.73 -24.13
N SER A 111 -5.37 -5.65 -22.80
CA SER A 111 -4.27 -5.56 -21.84
C SER A 111 -3.91 -6.90 -21.19
N LEU A 112 -4.71 -7.95 -21.45
CA LEU A 112 -4.64 -9.26 -20.81
C LEU A 112 -4.70 -10.36 -21.86
N SER A 113 -4.17 -11.54 -21.54
CA SER A 113 -4.51 -12.73 -22.32
C SER A 113 -5.99 -13.08 -22.15
N ASP A 114 -6.60 -13.74 -23.13
CA ASP A 114 -8.01 -14.17 -23.05
C ASP A 114 -8.32 -14.96 -21.78
N LYS A 115 -7.43 -15.88 -21.39
CA LYS A 115 -7.57 -16.64 -20.14
C LYS A 115 -7.57 -15.75 -18.91
N MET A 116 -6.74 -14.70 -18.88
CA MET A 116 -6.69 -13.74 -17.77
C MET A 116 -7.89 -12.80 -17.78
N TYR A 117 -8.34 -12.35 -18.94
CA TYR A 117 -9.57 -11.54 -19.07
C TYR A 117 -10.77 -12.29 -18.46
N THR A 118 -11.00 -13.53 -18.87
CA THR A 118 -12.10 -14.36 -18.34
C THR A 118 -11.94 -14.61 -16.84
N ALA A 119 -10.73 -14.92 -16.37
CA ALA A 119 -10.48 -15.21 -14.96
C ALA A 119 -10.69 -13.97 -14.08
N SER A 120 -10.17 -12.81 -14.48
CA SER A 120 -10.34 -11.55 -13.75
C SER A 120 -11.81 -11.13 -13.71
N ARG A 121 -12.53 -11.26 -14.83
CA ARG A 121 -13.97 -10.97 -14.89
C ARG A 121 -14.76 -11.89 -13.96
N HIS A 122 -14.49 -13.20 -14.00
CA HIS A 122 -15.13 -14.15 -13.11
C HIS A 122 -14.83 -13.86 -11.63
N LEU A 123 -13.58 -13.51 -11.31
CA LEU A 123 -13.18 -13.13 -9.96
C LEU A 123 -13.95 -11.91 -9.46
N ALA A 124 -14.00 -10.83 -10.25
CA ALA A 124 -14.68 -9.59 -9.87
C ALA A 124 -16.18 -9.82 -9.61
N LEU A 125 -16.87 -10.53 -10.52
CA LEU A 125 -18.27 -10.92 -10.33
C LEU A 125 -18.44 -11.78 -9.08
N ALA A 126 -17.56 -12.77 -8.89
CA ALA A 126 -17.64 -13.66 -7.75
C ALA A 126 -17.43 -12.93 -6.42
N THR A 127 -16.69 -11.83 -6.39
CA THR A 127 -16.45 -10.99 -5.21
C THR A 127 -17.50 -9.88 -5.01
N GLY A 128 -18.54 -9.83 -5.85
CA GLY A 128 -19.70 -8.94 -5.68
C GLY A 128 -19.69 -7.70 -6.56
N PHE A 129 -18.75 -7.56 -7.49
CA PHE A 129 -18.82 -6.46 -8.48
C PHE A 129 -19.95 -6.72 -9.47
N GLU A 130 -20.60 -5.64 -9.89
CA GLU A 130 -21.62 -5.63 -10.94
C GLU A 130 -21.05 -5.00 -12.22
N ILE A 131 -21.44 -5.54 -13.38
CA ILE A 131 -21.04 -4.95 -14.67
C ILE A 131 -21.86 -3.69 -14.89
N LEU A 132 -21.20 -2.53 -14.98
CA LEU A 132 -21.85 -1.29 -15.37
C LEU A 132 -21.96 -1.17 -16.89
N LYS A 133 -20.88 -1.56 -17.59
CA LYS A 133 -20.73 -1.34 -19.03
C LYS A 133 -19.73 -2.32 -19.61
N GLU A 134 -20.05 -2.88 -20.79
CA GLU A 134 -19.14 -3.72 -21.56
C GLU A 134 -19.10 -3.23 -23.02
N GLU A 135 -17.97 -2.68 -23.45
CA GLU A 135 -17.77 -2.14 -24.81
C GLU A 135 -16.34 -2.38 -25.28
N ASN A 136 -16.16 -2.68 -26.57
CA ASN A 136 -14.84 -2.82 -27.21
C ASN A 136 -13.87 -3.76 -26.47
N GLY A 137 -14.39 -4.82 -25.84
CA GLY A 137 -13.58 -5.75 -25.04
C GLY A 137 -13.11 -5.21 -23.68
N GLN A 138 -13.71 -4.12 -23.19
CA GLN A 138 -13.51 -3.59 -21.84
C GLN A 138 -14.75 -3.83 -21.00
N SER A 139 -14.58 -4.45 -19.82
CA SER A 139 -15.61 -4.56 -18.79
C SER A 139 -15.33 -3.53 -17.70
N ARG A 140 -16.26 -2.59 -17.50
CA ARG A 140 -16.24 -1.65 -16.35
C ARG A 140 -17.16 -2.20 -15.27
N LEU A 141 -16.60 -2.42 -14.09
CA LEU A 141 -17.32 -3.00 -12.97
C LEU A 141 -17.33 -2.07 -11.75
N LEU A 142 -18.38 -2.19 -10.95
CA LEU A 142 -18.57 -1.39 -9.73
C LEU A 142 -18.98 -2.28 -8.57
N LEU A 143 -18.40 -2.02 -7.41
CA LEU A 143 -18.82 -2.59 -6.14
C LEU A 143 -19.32 -1.46 -5.25
N ASP A 144 -20.61 -1.51 -4.91
CA ASP A 144 -21.24 -0.58 -4.00
C ASP A 144 -21.39 -1.22 -2.62
N GLY A 145 -20.51 -0.84 -1.70
CA GLY A 145 -20.52 -1.34 -0.34
C GLY A 145 -21.76 -0.93 0.46
N THR A 146 -22.53 0.08 0.02
CA THR A 146 -23.79 0.49 0.69
C THR A 146 -24.92 -0.50 0.46
N LYS A 147 -24.86 -1.27 -0.62
CA LYS A 147 -25.86 -2.31 -0.94
C LYS A 147 -25.56 -3.66 -0.28
N LEU A 148 -24.39 -3.81 0.33
CA LEU A 148 -24.01 -5.06 1.00
C LEU A 148 -24.79 -5.20 2.31
N GLN A 149 -25.67 -6.20 2.38
CA GLN A 149 -26.53 -6.48 3.55
C GLN A 149 -25.76 -6.73 4.85
N LYS A 150 -24.51 -7.19 4.76
CA LYS A 150 -23.63 -7.43 5.91
C LYS A 150 -22.24 -6.86 5.63
N ARG A 151 -21.90 -5.75 6.30
CA ARG A 151 -20.54 -5.20 6.30
C ARG A 151 -19.73 -5.88 7.39
N VAL A 152 -18.65 -6.55 7.01
CA VAL A 152 -17.66 -7.07 7.97
C VAL A 152 -16.72 -5.93 8.31
N PHE A 153 -16.56 -5.66 9.61
CA PHE A 153 -15.58 -4.69 10.09
C PHE A 153 -14.23 -5.38 10.31
N VAL A 154 -13.21 -4.88 9.64
CA VAL A 154 -11.83 -5.36 9.71
C VAL A 154 -10.99 -4.25 10.31
N GLN A 155 -10.61 -4.37 11.58
CA GLN A 155 -9.83 -3.33 12.27
C GLN A 155 -8.33 -3.47 12.03
N GLY A 156 -7.84 -4.71 11.90
CA GLY A 156 -6.42 -5.05 11.93
C GLY A 156 -5.82 -5.04 13.33
N GLU A 157 -4.74 -5.79 13.52
CA GLU A 157 -4.02 -5.91 14.78
C GLU A 157 -3.01 -4.76 14.93
N ASN A 158 -2.95 -4.14 16.12
CA ASN A 158 -1.92 -3.16 16.43
C ASN A 158 -0.70 -3.91 16.99
N ILE A 159 0.45 -3.71 16.36
CA ILE A 159 1.71 -4.31 16.79
C ILE A 159 2.53 -3.20 17.45
N PRO A 160 2.94 -3.34 18.72
CA PRO A 160 3.83 -2.38 19.36
C PRO A 160 5.17 -2.33 18.63
N LEU A 161 5.75 -1.14 18.53
CA LEU A 161 7.10 -0.96 18.00
C LEU A 161 8.11 -1.72 18.87
N SER A 162 8.95 -2.53 18.24
CA SER A 162 10.11 -3.13 18.87
C SER A 162 11.13 -2.08 19.29
N THR A 163 12.01 -2.44 20.23
CA THR A 163 13.11 -1.56 20.65
C THR A 163 14.01 -1.16 19.49
N GLU A 164 14.27 -2.11 18.57
CA GLU A 164 15.08 -1.87 17.38
C GLU A 164 14.40 -0.87 16.42
N GLU A 165 13.09 -1.00 16.18
CA GLU A 165 12.34 -0.05 15.37
C GLU A 165 12.32 1.35 15.99
N LYS A 166 12.09 1.45 17.31
CA LYS A 166 12.14 2.73 18.03
C LYS A 166 13.52 3.40 17.89
N GLU A 167 14.60 2.63 18.02
CA GLU A 167 15.96 3.16 17.89
C GLU A 167 16.27 3.59 16.45
N ASN A 168 15.85 2.80 15.46
CA ASN A 168 15.97 3.16 14.05
C ASN A 168 15.20 4.45 13.74
N MET A 169 13.98 4.62 14.27
CA MET A 169 13.20 5.85 14.13
C MET A 169 13.90 7.06 14.75
N LYS A 170 14.47 6.93 15.95
CA LYS A 170 15.26 8.00 16.58
C LYS A 170 16.44 8.40 15.72
N ASN A 171 17.20 7.43 15.22
CA ASN A 171 18.34 7.67 14.35
C ASN A 171 17.96 8.39 13.05
N LEU A 172 16.80 8.07 12.46
CA LEU A 172 16.28 8.79 11.31
C LEU A 172 15.92 10.25 11.66
N ILE A 173 15.25 10.48 12.79
CA ILE A 173 14.88 11.83 13.24
C ILE A 173 16.14 12.68 13.49
N TYR A 174 17.15 12.14 14.17
CA TYR A 174 18.40 12.86 14.43
C TYR A 174 19.15 13.21 13.14
N LYS A 175 19.19 12.29 12.16
CA LYS A 175 19.76 12.60 10.84
C LYS A 175 19.00 13.72 10.13
N SER A 176 17.68 13.71 10.19
CA SER A 176 16.86 14.77 9.60
C SER A 176 17.07 16.13 10.28
N ILE A 177 17.13 16.16 11.62
CA ILE A 177 17.47 17.37 12.40
C ILE A 177 18.83 17.92 11.95
N PHE A 178 19.84 17.05 11.84
CA PHE A 178 21.17 17.45 11.37
C PHE A 178 21.12 18.06 9.97
N TYR A 179 20.41 17.44 9.02
CA TYR A 179 20.29 17.99 7.66
C TYR A 179 19.55 19.33 7.63
N ILE A 180 18.52 19.51 8.45
CA ILE A 180 17.83 20.81 8.58
C ILE A 180 18.80 21.89 9.07
N SER A 181 19.61 21.60 10.10
CA SER A 181 20.61 22.53 10.61
C SER A 181 21.69 22.88 9.58
N VAL A 182 22.12 21.91 8.74
CA VAL A 182 23.04 22.18 7.63
C VAL A 182 22.41 23.13 6.62
N VAL A 183 21.15 22.89 6.21
CA VAL A 183 20.44 23.77 5.27
C VAL A 183 20.25 25.17 5.86
N GLN A 184 19.84 25.27 7.12
CA GLN A 184 19.69 26.54 7.82
C GLN A 184 21.00 27.33 7.81
N CYS A 185 22.11 26.70 8.18
CA CYS A 185 23.44 27.33 8.17
C CYS A 185 23.81 27.81 6.75
N MET A 186 23.57 26.99 5.73
CA MET A 186 23.83 27.38 4.34
C MET A 186 22.99 28.60 3.91
N THR A 187 21.72 28.65 4.29
CA THR A 187 20.84 29.80 4.04
C THR A 187 21.35 31.05 4.77
N GLU A 188 21.64 30.94 6.06
CA GLU A 188 22.13 32.07 6.85
C GLU A 188 23.45 32.65 6.33
N TYR A 189 24.38 31.79 5.88
CA TYR A 189 25.66 32.24 5.35
C TYR A 189 25.56 32.88 3.96
N ARG A 190 24.56 32.50 3.15
CA ARG A 190 24.41 32.99 1.77
C ARG A 190 23.45 34.16 1.63
N GLU A 191 22.41 34.18 2.46
CA GLU A 191 21.28 35.11 2.35
C GLU A 191 21.09 35.94 3.62
N GLY A 192 21.88 35.68 4.67
CA GLY A 192 21.66 36.24 6.00
C GLY A 192 20.51 35.54 6.72
N ARG A 193 20.21 36.01 7.94
CA ARG A 193 19.01 35.55 8.65
C ARG A 193 17.76 36.02 7.92
N SER A 194 16.90 35.08 7.58
CA SER A 194 15.66 35.28 6.83
C SER A 194 14.52 34.46 7.44
N ALA A 195 13.29 34.70 7.02
CA ALA A 195 12.14 33.90 7.43
C ALA A 195 12.36 32.39 7.21
N ILE A 196 13.06 32.01 6.13
CA ILE A 196 13.39 30.61 5.85
C ILE A 196 14.28 30.01 6.94
N SER A 197 15.29 30.75 7.43
CA SER A 197 16.14 30.26 8.51
C SER A 197 15.38 30.08 9.83
N GLU A 198 14.39 30.95 10.10
CA GLU A 198 13.54 30.86 11.29
C GLU A 198 12.60 29.65 11.21
N ASP A 199 11.96 29.43 10.05
CA ASP A 199 11.08 28.28 9.79
C ASP A 199 11.83 26.94 9.95
N LEU A 200 13.09 26.87 9.46
CA LEU A 200 13.92 25.67 9.60
C LEU A 200 14.29 25.40 11.06
N LEU A 201 14.58 26.44 11.85
CA LEU A 201 14.85 26.30 13.28
C LEU A 201 13.63 25.79 14.04
N GLU A 202 12.43 26.34 13.74
CA GLU A 202 11.19 25.86 14.34
C GLU A 202 10.94 24.38 14.03
N LEU A 203 11.13 23.98 12.76
CA LEU A 203 10.99 22.59 12.33
C LEU A 203 11.96 21.67 13.09
N SER A 204 13.21 22.08 13.22
CA SER A 204 14.24 21.36 13.99
C SER A 204 13.81 21.13 15.45
N ASN A 205 13.33 22.17 16.13
CA ASN A 205 12.85 22.09 17.52
C ASN A 205 11.65 21.15 17.68
N ARG A 206 10.72 21.18 16.73
CA ARG A 206 9.56 20.28 16.71
C ARG A 206 9.99 18.81 16.54
N MET A 207 10.95 18.55 15.65
CA MET A 207 11.49 17.21 15.44
C MET A 207 12.26 16.69 16.67
N ASP A 208 13.05 17.54 17.34
CA ASP A 208 13.74 17.15 18.57
C ASP A 208 12.74 16.77 19.67
N THR A 209 11.67 17.55 19.82
CA THR A 209 10.58 17.23 20.76
C THR A 209 9.92 15.87 20.45
N LEU A 210 9.72 15.55 19.17
CA LEU A 210 9.20 14.24 18.75
C LEU A 210 10.15 13.09 19.10
N SER A 211 11.46 13.27 18.91
CA SER A 211 12.47 12.25 19.22
C SER A 211 12.40 11.79 20.68
N ARG A 212 12.14 12.73 21.61
CA ARG A 212 12.04 12.47 23.05
C ARG A 212 10.75 11.73 23.44
N LYS A 213 9.70 11.82 22.63
CA LYS A 213 8.39 11.17 22.87
C LYS A 213 8.33 9.72 22.38
N ILE A 214 9.33 9.25 21.62
CA ILE A 214 9.38 7.86 21.10
C ILE A 214 9.77 6.84 22.19
N CYS A 215 10.02 7.28 23.43
CA CYS A 215 10.27 6.44 24.60
C CYS A 215 9.02 5.64 25.03
#